data_AF-A0A0P6RAY4-F1
#
_entry.id   AF-A0A0P6RAY4-F1
#
_cell.length_a   1.000
_cell.length_b   1.000
_cell.length_c   1.000
_cell.angle_alpha   90.00
_cell.angle_beta   90.00
_cell.angle_gamma   90.00
#
_symmetry.space_group_name_H-M   'P 1'
#
loop_
_entity.id
_entity.type
_entity.pdbx_description
1 polymer ?
#
loop_
_entity_poly.entity_id
_entity_poly.type
_entity_poly.pdbx_seq_one_letter_code
_entity_poly.pdbx_strand_id
1 'polypeptide(L)'
;MPTKRKILAFTLWGCDDREEAKGYVMALVARILMAVTGALMLAYMVMICSLVIIGEYAEVWDLADFPPQDFPPSSLGIALGLFFAGVFLAGILTTFWQSHLLLKLGREHLFRALARRLRLCGGGLAMMWVGLYAFMNVVPLAMSMGRVAPEHMETQWAPFEIDTVFLVLAVVMVALSETLTRAAEIEDENNQFL
;
A
#
# COMPACT_ATOMS: atom_id res chain seq x y z
N MET A 1 37.88 -40.15 -28.40
CA MET A 1 36.73 -39.32 -28.84
C MET A 1 36.08 -38.64 -27.63
N PRO A 2 36.40 -37.37 -27.31
CA PRO A 2 35.77 -36.62 -26.23
C PRO A 2 35.07 -35.36 -26.77
N THR A 3 33.81 -35.44 -27.20
CA THR A 3 33.16 -34.30 -27.90
C THR A 3 31.67 -34.14 -27.63
N LYS A 4 31.15 -34.58 -26.47
CA LYS A 4 29.75 -34.31 -26.09
C LYS A 4 29.52 -33.68 -24.70
N ARG A 5 30.50 -33.71 -23.78
CA ARG A 5 30.32 -33.13 -22.43
C ARG A 5 30.55 -31.62 -22.31
N LYS A 6 31.27 -30.99 -23.24
CA LYS A 6 31.59 -29.55 -23.15
C LYS A 6 30.51 -28.61 -23.67
N ILE A 7 29.54 -29.11 -24.45
CA ILE A 7 28.49 -28.26 -25.05
C ILE A 7 27.32 -28.04 -24.06
N LEU A 8 27.07 -28.98 -23.15
CA LEU A 8 26.02 -28.87 -22.11
C LEU A 8 26.42 -27.99 -20.91
N ALA A 9 27.72 -27.81 -20.65
CA ALA A 9 28.20 -26.95 -19.57
C ALA A 9 28.19 -25.45 -19.94
N PHE A 10 28.12 -25.11 -21.23
CA PHE A 10 28.17 -23.72 -21.69
C PHE A 10 26.78 -23.08 -21.82
N THR A 11 25.72 -23.88 -21.94
CA THR A 11 24.33 -23.40 -22.01
C THR A 11 23.67 -23.19 -20.65
N LEU A 12 24.15 -23.86 -19.59
CA LEU A 12 23.66 -23.67 -18.22
C LEU A 12 24.35 -22.52 -17.47
N TRP A 13 25.51 -22.03 -17.96
CA TRP A 13 26.28 -20.98 -17.28
C TRP A 13 26.01 -19.56 -17.82
N GLY A 14 25.35 -19.42 -18.98
CA GLY A 14 25.02 -18.11 -19.58
C GLY A 14 23.56 -17.69 -19.44
N CYS A 15 22.71 -18.52 -18.82
CA CYS A 15 21.27 -18.30 -18.69
C CYS A 15 20.87 -17.67 -17.34
N ASP A 16 21.74 -17.69 -16.33
CA ASP A 16 21.39 -17.30 -14.95
C ASP A 16 21.75 -15.82 -14.65
N ASP A 17 22.95 -15.37 -15.02
CA ASP A 17 23.47 -14.04 -14.62
C ASP A 17 22.63 -12.86 -15.15
N ARG A 18 22.01 -13.01 -16.33
CA ARG A 18 21.17 -11.94 -16.92
C ARG A 18 19.77 -11.89 -16.31
N GLU A 19 19.23 -13.01 -15.86
CA GLU A 19 17.93 -13.06 -15.19
C GLU A 19 18.06 -12.57 -13.75
N GLU A 20 19.13 -12.97 -13.06
CA GLU A 20 19.46 -12.45 -11.74
C GLU A 20 19.70 -10.93 -11.78
N ALA A 21 20.54 -10.44 -12.69
CA ALA A 21 20.78 -9.00 -12.84
C ALA A 21 19.49 -8.20 -13.12
N LYS A 22 18.58 -8.73 -13.95
CA LYS A 22 17.26 -8.12 -14.18
C LYS A 22 16.42 -8.10 -12.90
N GLY A 23 16.42 -9.18 -12.11
CA GLY A 23 15.74 -9.26 -10.82
C GLY A 23 16.24 -8.18 -9.85
N TYR A 24 17.56 -8.01 -9.75
CA TYR A 24 18.15 -6.95 -8.92
C TYR A 24 17.77 -5.54 -9.39
N VAL A 25 17.79 -5.29 -10.70
CA VAL A 25 17.40 -3.98 -11.27
C VAL A 25 15.93 -3.68 -10.99
N MET A 26 15.03 -4.64 -11.22
CA MET A 26 13.59 -4.45 -10.97
C MET A 26 13.30 -4.23 -9.48
N ALA A 27 13.98 -4.96 -8.59
CA ALA A 27 13.85 -4.74 -7.15
C ALA A 27 14.36 -3.35 -6.74
N LEU A 28 15.43 -2.85 -7.34
CA LEU A 28 15.93 -1.50 -7.08
C LEU A 28 14.94 -0.43 -7.56
N VAL A 29 14.42 -0.56 -8.79
CA VAL A 29 13.41 0.34 -9.35
C VAL A 29 12.18 0.39 -8.46
N ALA A 30 11.66 -0.78 -8.03
CA ALA A 30 10.52 -0.85 -7.13
C ALA A 30 10.77 -0.11 -5.81
N ARG A 31 11.97 -0.25 -5.21
CA ARG A 31 12.34 0.45 -3.97
C ARG A 31 12.42 1.97 -4.14
N ILE A 32 12.97 2.44 -5.26
CA ILE A 32 13.02 3.88 -5.56
C ILE A 32 11.60 4.43 -5.73
N LEU A 33 10.75 3.74 -6.49
CA LEU A 33 9.36 4.14 -6.68
C LEU A 33 8.61 4.19 -5.34
N MET A 34 8.72 3.15 -4.51
CA MET A 34 8.12 3.14 -3.16
C MET A 34 8.61 4.31 -2.29
N ALA A 35 9.91 4.62 -2.32
CA ALA A 35 10.47 5.71 -1.54
C ALA A 35 9.98 7.09 -2.03
N VAL A 36 9.99 7.33 -3.35
CA VAL A 36 9.55 8.59 -3.95
C VAL A 36 8.05 8.79 -3.72
N THR A 37 7.22 7.79 -4.02
CA THR A 37 5.78 7.86 -3.79
C THR A 37 5.46 8.03 -2.32
N GLY A 38 6.16 7.33 -1.42
CA GLY A 38 5.96 7.47 0.02
C GLY A 38 6.31 8.87 0.53
N ALA A 39 7.40 9.46 0.05
CA ALA A 39 7.80 10.82 0.39
C ALA A 39 6.80 11.86 -0.14
N LEU A 40 6.31 11.70 -1.37
CA LEU A 40 5.29 12.58 -1.95
C LEU A 40 3.98 12.52 -1.17
N MET A 41 3.50 11.32 -0.83
CA MET A 41 2.28 11.15 -0.04
C MET A 41 2.42 11.75 1.37
N LEU A 42 3.58 11.57 2.00
CA LEU A 42 3.86 12.19 3.29
C LEU A 42 3.89 13.72 3.20
N ALA A 43 4.57 14.27 2.20
CA ALA A 43 4.64 15.72 1.98
C ALA A 43 3.26 16.33 1.74
N TYR A 44 2.43 15.67 0.92
CA TYR A 44 1.05 16.07 0.66
C TYR A 44 0.22 16.06 1.95
N MET A 45 0.34 15.01 2.77
CA MET A 45 -0.38 14.95 4.05
C MET A 45 0.10 15.98 5.07
N VAL A 46 1.41 16.27 5.11
CA VAL A 46 1.96 17.35 5.94
C VAL A 46 1.42 18.71 5.49
N MET A 47 1.31 18.94 4.18
CA MET A 47 0.73 20.15 3.61
C MET A 47 -0.73 20.32 4.09
N ILE A 48 -1.57 19.29 3.94
CA ILE A 48 -2.97 19.32 4.40
C ILE A 48 -3.06 19.62 5.91
N CYS A 49 -2.28 18.88 6.72
CA CYS A 49 -2.26 19.10 8.17
C CYS A 49 -1.80 20.53 8.53
N SER A 50 -0.84 21.08 7.79
CA SER A 50 -0.35 22.43 8.02
C SER A 50 -1.40 23.50 7.73
N LEU A 51 -2.19 23.36 6.65
CA LEU A 51 -3.31 24.26 6.34
C LEU A 51 -4.35 24.28 7.47
N VAL A 52 -4.69 23.10 8.00
CA VAL A 52 -5.63 22.96 9.12
C VAL A 52 -5.10 23.64 10.39
N ILE A 53 -3.80 23.55 10.67
CA ILE A 53 -3.16 24.16 11.85
C ILE A 53 -3.05 25.67 11.71
N ILE A 54 -2.71 26.17 10.52
CA ILE A 54 -2.61 27.61 10.23
C ILE A 54 -3.99 28.28 10.21
N GLY A 55 -5.04 27.49 9.95
CA GLY A 55 -6.43 27.98 9.91
C GLY A 55 -6.85 28.50 8.53
N GLU A 56 -6.10 28.16 7.48
CA GLU A 56 -6.43 28.47 6.09
C GLU A 56 -7.49 27.49 5.58
N TYR A 57 -8.71 27.65 6.09
CA TYR A 57 -9.81 26.72 5.79
C TYR A 57 -10.37 26.87 4.38
N ALA A 58 -10.14 27.99 3.70
CA ALA A 58 -10.56 28.19 2.31
C ALA A 58 -9.91 27.15 1.38
N GLU A 59 -8.60 26.96 1.51
CA GLU A 59 -7.83 25.94 0.78
C GLU A 59 -8.25 24.51 1.16
N VAL A 60 -8.64 24.30 2.41
CA VAL A 60 -9.12 22.98 2.88
C VAL A 60 -10.48 22.64 2.27
N TRP A 61 -11.36 23.63 2.09
CA TRP A 61 -12.64 23.44 1.41
C TRP A 61 -12.46 23.18 -0.08
N ASP A 62 -11.56 23.92 -0.74
CA ASP A 62 -11.20 23.70 -2.15
C ASP A 62 -10.64 22.29 -2.36
N LEU A 63 -9.75 21.83 -1.49
CA LEU A 63 -9.19 20.48 -1.55
C LEU A 63 -10.22 19.36 -1.37
N ALA A 64 -11.33 19.66 -0.68
CA ALA A 64 -12.42 18.72 -0.46
C ALA A 64 -13.51 18.84 -1.55
N ASP A 65 -13.28 19.62 -2.60
CA ASP A 65 -14.24 19.94 -3.67
C ASP A 65 -15.56 20.55 -3.14
N PHE A 66 -15.50 21.29 -2.02
CA PHE A 66 -16.65 22.04 -1.52
C PHE A 66 -16.68 23.45 -2.10
N PRO A 67 -17.88 24.02 -2.33
CA PRO A 67 -17.96 25.45 -2.63
C PRO A 67 -17.39 26.27 -1.46
N PRO A 68 -16.88 27.49 -1.71
CA PRO A 68 -16.36 28.35 -0.66
C PRO A 68 -17.34 28.48 0.51
N GLN A 69 -16.86 28.22 1.73
CA GLN A 69 -17.66 28.33 2.95
C GLN A 69 -17.17 29.48 3.81
N ASP A 70 -18.11 30.25 4.38
CA ASP A 70 -17.82 31.36 5.30
C ASP A 70 -17.60 30.90 6.75
N PHE A 71 -17.57 29.59 7.00
CA PHE A 71 -17.43 29.02 8.34
C PHE A 71 -16.27 28.03 8.41
N PRO A 72 -15.61 27.92 9.57
CA PRO A 72 -14.57 26.92 9.78
C PRO A 72 -15.18 25.51 9.78
N PRO A 73 -14.46 24.49 9.29
CA PRO A 73 -14.86 23.10 9.43
C PRO A 73 -15.16 22.73 10.88
N SER A 74 -16.09 21.80 11.09
CA SER A 74 -16.39 21.34 12.43
C SER A 74 -15.15 20.72 13.10
N SER A 75 -15.00 20.91 14.42
CA SER A 75 -13.88 20.33 15.18
C SER A 75 -13.84 18.81 15.11
N LEU A 76 -15.01 18.18 15.02
CA LEU A 76 -15.15 16.73 14.81
C LEU A 76 -14.67 16.31 13.42
N GLY A 77 -15.01 17.07 12.38
CA GLY A 77 -14.52 16.84 11.02
C GLY A 77 -13.01 16.96 10.92
N ILE A 78 -12.43 17.97 11.57
CA ILE A 78 -10.97 18.14 11.66
C ILE A 78 -10.33 16.94 12.37
N ALA A 79 -10.87 16.52 13.52
CA ALA A 79 -10.33 15.40 14.29
C ALA A 79 -10.39 14.08 13.50
N LEU A 80 -11.50 13.81 12.80
CA LEU A 80 -11.65 12.64 11.94
C LEU A 80 -10.72 12.71 10.73
N GLY A 81 -10.58 13.89 10.11
CA GLY A 81 -9.66 14.12 8.99
C GLY A 81 -8.21 13.78 9.36
N LEU A 82 -7.73 14.31 10.49
CA LEU A 82 -6.39 14.02 11.00
C LEU A 82 -6.20 12.53 11.34
N PHE A 83 -7.22 11.92 11.96
CA PHE A 83 -7.19 10.50 12.30
C PHE A 83 -7.08 9.62 11.05
N PHE A 84 -7.97 9.81 10.06
CA PHE A 84 -7.98 9.00 8.85
C PHE A 84 -6.80 9.28 7.92
N ALA A 85 -6.26 10.50 7.91
CA ALA A 85 -4.98 10.81 7.26
C ALA A 85 -3.83 9.98 7.88
N GLY A 86 -3.80 9.88 9.22
CA GLY A 86 -2.84 9.03 9.94
C GLY A 86 -3.00 7.55 9.60
N VAL A 87 -4.24 7.04 9.55
CA VAL A 87 -4.55 5.65 9.17
C VAL A 87 -4.10 5.37 7.73
N PHE A 88 -4.39 6.27 6.80
CA PHE A 88 -3.98 6.16 5.40
C PHE A 88 -2.45 6.10 5.27
N LEU A 89 -1.73 7.04 5.89
CA LEU A 89 -0.26 7.08 5.87
C LEU A 89 0.35 5.83 6.51
N ALA A 90 -0.17 5.40 7.67
CA ALA A 90 0.31 4.19 8.33
C ALA A 90 0.11 2.95 7.44
N GLY A 91 -1.03 2.86 6.73
CA GLY A 91 -1.32 1.82 5.77
C GLY A 91 -0.33 1.79 4.60
N ILE A 92 -0.09 2.94 3.95
CA ILE A 92 0.87 3.06 2.84
C ILE A 92 2.29 2.73 3.29
N LEU A 93 2.76 3.34 4.38
CA LEU A 93 4.13 3.15 4.86
C LEU A 93 4.36 1.70 5.28
N THR A 94 3.37 1.06 5.91
CA THR A 94 3.43 -0.37 6.22
C THR A 94 3.52 -1.19 4.95
N THR A 95 2.67 -0.93 3.95
CA THR A 95 2.67 -1.64 2.67
C THR A 95 4.03 -1.54 1.96
N PHE A 96 4.60 -0.34 1.86
CA PHE A 96 5.90 -0.11 1.24
C PHE A 96 7.04 -0.74 2.03
N TRP A 97 6.99 -0.66 3.36
CA TRP A 97 8.00 -1.27 4.22
C TRP A 97 8.01 -2.79 4.09
N GLN A 98 6.84 -3.45 4.16
CA GLN A 98 6.76 -4.89 4.01
C GLN A 98 7.15 -5.35 2.61
N SER A 99 6.76 -4.60 1.57
CA SER A 99 7.17 -4.86 0.18
C SER A 99 8.69 -4.73 -0.02
N HIS A 100 9.31 -3.72 0.58
CA HIS A 100 10.77 -3.58 0.59
C HIS A 100 11.47 -4.77 1.25
N LEU A 101 10.92 -5.24 2.38
CA LEU A 101 11.44 -6.42 3.05
C LEU A 101 11.24 -7.68 2.20
N LEU A 102 10.08 -7.86 1.56
CA LEU A 102 9.83 -8.95 0.60
C LEU A 102 10.89 -8.98 -0.51
N LEU A 103 11.27 -7.82 -1.04
CA LEU A 103 12.32 -7.72 -2.08
C LEU A 103 13.74 -7.98 -1.55
N LYS A 104 13.95 -8.07 -0.23
CA LYS A 104 15.25 -8.40 0.38
C LYS A 104 15.35 -9.88 0.81
N LEU A 105 14.23 -10.58 0.85
CA LEU A 105 14.13 -11.96 1.28
C LEU A 105 14.77 -12.87 0.19
N GLY A 106 15.78 -13.68 0.56
CA GLY A 106 16.60 -14.52 -0.35
C GLY A 106 15.94 -15.86 -0.76
N ARG A 107 16.67 -16.75 -1.44
CA ARG A 107 16.08 -17.96 -2.08
C ARG A 107 15.93 -19.19 -1.17
N GLU A 108 16.46 -19.18 0.05
CA GLU A 108 16.58 -20.39 0.90
C GLU A 108 15.70 -20.30 2.16
N HIS A 109 14.77 -21.26 2.33
CA HIS A 109 13.91 -21.54 3.49
C HIS A 109 13.04 -20.40 4.04
N LEU A 110 12.24 -19.79 3.16
CA LEU A 110 11.64 -18.48 3.44
C LEU A 110 10.12 -18.40 3.37
N PHE A 111 9.40 -19.49 3.08
CA PHE A 111 7.94 -19.42 2.84
C PHE A 111 7.17 -18.85 4.03
N ARG A 112 7.54 -19.20 5.27
CA ARG A 112 6.88 -18.64 6.48
C ARG A 112 7.16 -17.14 6.65
N ALA A 113 8.37 -16.69 6.36
CA ALA A 113 8.71 -15.27 6.39
C ALA A 113 8.00 -14.50 5.25
N LEU A 114 7.96 -15.08 4.06
CA LEU A 114 7.26 -14.55 2.89
C LEU A 114 5.77 -14.39 3.17
N ALA A 115 5.13 -15.45 3.70
CA ALA A 115 3.73 -15.45 4.10
C ALA A 115 3.43 -14.33 5.11
N ARG A 116 4.22 -14.22 6.19
CA ARG A 116 4.02 -13.17 7.20
C ARG A 116 4.10 -11.78 6.59
N ARG A 117 5.09 -11.52 5.74
CA ARG A 117 5.27 -10.21 5.11
C ARG A 117 4.14 -9.90 4.13
N LEU A 118 3.68 -10.89 3.36
CA LEU A 118 2.56 -10.73 2.44
C LEU A 118 1.25 -10.43 3.17
N ARG A 119 1.00 -11.09 4.32
CA ARG A 119 -0.13 -10.80 5.19
C ARG A 119 -0.11 -9.37 5.73
N LEU A 120 1.05 -8.90 6.19
CA LEU A 120 1.21 -7.54 6.67
C LEU A 120 1.10 -6.50 5.54
N CYS A 121 1.53 -6.84 4.34
CA CYS A 121 1.34 -6.02 3.14
C CYS A 121 -0.15 -5.86 2.81
N GLY A 122 -0.91 -6.97 2.79
CA GLY A 122 -2.37 -6.94 2.62
C GLY A 122 -3.07 -6.16 3.73
N GLY A 123 -2.67 -6.33 4.98
CA GLY A 123 -3.19 -5.54 6.10
C GLY A 123 -2.93 -4.03 5.95
N GLY A 124 -1.75 -3.64 5.47
CA GLY A 124 -1.41 -2.25 5.16
C GLY A 124 -2.28 -1.66 4.04
N LEU A 125 -2.50 -2.41 2.96
CA LEU A 125 -3.38 -2.00 1.86
C LEU A 125 -4.83 -1.84 2.31
N ALA A 126 -5.34 -2.77 3.13
CA ALA A 126 -6.69 -2.66 3.69
C ALA A 126 -6.81 -1.43 4.60
N MET A 127 -5.81 -1.16 5.44
CA MET A 127 -5.78 0.03 6.30
C MET A 127 -5.74 1.32 5.48
N MET A 128 -4.92 1.38 4.44
CA MET A 128 -4.89 2.49 3.48
C MET A 128 -6.26 2.71 2.86
N TRP A 129 -6.91 1.65 2.38
CA TRP A 129 -8.23 1.73 1.76
C TRP A 129 -9.27 2.28 2.73
N VAL A 130 -9.33 1.76 3.96
CA VAL A 130 -10.25 2.27 4.99
C VAL A 130 -9.99 3.75 5.28
N GLY A 131 -8.72 4.13 5.41
CA GLY A 131 -8.33 5.53 5.60
C GLY A 131 -8.80 6.42 4.47
N LEU A 132 -8.53 6.03 3.23
CA LEU A 132 -8.91 6.79 2.04
C LEU A 132 -10.44 6.89 1.88
N TYR A 133 -11.16 5.77 2.00
CA TYR A 133 -12.61 5.73 1.89
C TYR A 133 -13.27 6.65 2.91
N ALA A 134 -12.83 6.59 4.17
CA ALA A 134 -13.34 7.46 5.21
C ALA A 134 -12.95 8.93 4.98
N PHE A 135 -11.74 9.20 4.49
CA PHE A 135 -11.29 10.55 4.17
C PHE A 135 -12.11 11.19 3.03
N MET A 136 -12.52 10.42 2.02
CA MET A 136 -13.31 10.93 0.90
C MET A 136 -14.82 10.97 1.18
N ASN A 137 -15.35 10.06 2.00
CA ASN A 137 -16.80 9.94 2.18
C ASN A 137 -17.30 10.38 3.55
N VAL A 138 -16.53 10.12 4.62
CA VAL A 138 -16.98 10.36 6.01
C VAL A 138 -16.52 11.71 6.52
N VAL A 139 -15.26 12.07 6.25
CA VAL A 139 -14.66 13.32 6.73
C VAL A 139 -15.38 14.56 6.19
N PRO A 140 -15.75 14.66 4.89
CA PRO A 140 -16.39 15.87 4.41
C PRO A 140 -17.82 16.06 4.95
N LEU A 141 -18.54 14.95 5.17
CA LEU A 141 -19.83 14.96 5.89
C LEU A 141 -19.66 15.44 7.33
N ALA A 142 -18.62 14.99 8.01
CA ALA A 142 -18.32 15.42 9.36
C ALA A 142 -17.87 16.89 9.43
N MET A 143 -17.07 17.35 8.47
CA MET A 143 -16.61 18.74 8.37
C MET A 143 -17.75 19.72 8.17
N SER A 144 -18.71 19.36 7.30
CA SER A 144 -19.88 20.19 7.01
C SER A 144 -20.95 20.16 8.12
N MET A 145 -21.02 19.10 8.94
CA MET A 145 -22.06 18.92 9.98
C MET A 145 -23.49 19.14 9.45
N GLY A 146 -23.74 18.83 8.17
CA GLY A 146 -25.05 19.04 7.52
C GLY A 146 -25.40 20.52 7.28
N ARG A 147 -24.44 21.44 7.39
CA ARG A 147 -24.62 22.88 7.07
C ARG A 147 -24.49 23.17 5.58
N VAL A 148 -23.89 22.27 4.83
CA VAL A 148 -23.84 22.31 3.36
C VAL A 148 -24.99 21.44 2.85
N ALA A 149 -25.73 21.93 1.85
CA ALA A 149 -26.80 21.16 1.26
C ALA A 149 -26.21 19.93 0.52
N PRO A 150 -26.87 18.75 0.56
CA PRO A 150 -26.36 17.53 -0.10
C PRO A 150 -26.09 17.71 -1.60
N GLU A 151 -26.81 18.61 -2.25
CA GLU A 151 -26.67 18.98 -3.67
C GLU A 151 -25.36 19.72 -4.01
N HIS A 152 -24.64 20.20 -2.99
CA HIS A 152 -23.33 20.83 -3.11
C HIS A 152 -22.20 19.95 -2.57
N MET A 153 -22.52 18.75 -2.11
CA MET A 153 -21.54 17.74 -1.75
C MET A 153 -21.38 16.84 -2.97
N GLU A 154 -20.27 16.98 -3.70
CA GLU A 154 -19.84 15.93 -4.64
C GLU A 154 -19.37 14.71 -3.83
N THR A 155 -20.30 14.08 -3.12
CA THR A 155 -20.03 12.79 -2.49
C THR A 155 -19.91 11.81 -3.64
N GLN A 156 -18.69 11.40 -3.98
CA GLN A 156 -18.43 10.40 -5.00
C GLN A 156 -19.03 9.06 -4.55
N TRP A 157 -20.33 8.89 -4.78
CA TRP A 157 -21.08 7.69 -4.43
C TRP A 157 -20.89 6.64 -5.53
N ALA A 158 -19.64 6.25 -5.76
CA ALA A 158 -19.26 5.21 -6.70
C ALA A 158 -18.68 4.02 -5.91
N PRO A 159 -19.49 2.97 -5.64
CA PRO A 159 -19.05 1.82 -4.83
C PRO A 159 -17.95 0.96 -5.51
N PHE A 160 -17.53 1.28 -6.73
CA PHE A 160 -16.57 0.52 -7.54
C PHE A 160 -15.51 1.43 -8.18
N GLU A 161 -14.86 2.28 -7.38
CA GLU A 161 -13.70 3.04 -7.84
C GLU A 161 -12.40 2.24 -7.78
N ILE A 162 -11.35 2.80 -8.41
CA ILE A 162 -10.03 2.16 -8.59
C ILE A 162 -9.42 1.71 -7.26
N ASP A 163 -9.74 2.40 -6.17
CA ASP A 163 -9.32 2.10 -4.82
C ASP A 163 -9.91 0.81 -4.26
N THR A 164 -11.12 0.40 -4.69
CA THR A 164 -11.67 -0.93 -4.36
C THR A 164 -10.79 -2.06 -4.89
N VAL A 165 -10.03 -1.84 -5.98
CA VAL A 165 -9.05 -2.80 -6.48
C VAL A 165 -7.95 -3.04 -5.44
N PHE A 166 -7.53 -2.01 -4.68
CA PHE A 166 -6.55 -2.19 -3.60
C PHE A 166 -7.08 -3.06 -2.47
N LEU A 167 -8.38 -2.95 -2.15
CA LEU A 167 -9.01 -3.83 -1.16
C LEU A 167 -9.06 -5.28 -1.66
N VAL A 168 -9.38 -5.50 -2.94
CA VAL A 168 -9.33 -6.85 -3.54
C VAL A 168 -7.90 -7.39 -3.49
N LEU A 169 -6.90 -6.60 -3.86
CA LEU A 169 -5.49 -6.99 -3.77
C LEU A 169 -5.06 -7.30 -2.34
N ALA A 170 -5.53 -6.52 -1.35
CA ALA A 170 -5.29 -6.79 0.06
C ALA A 170 -5.79 -8.17 0.47
N VAL A 171 -7.03 -8.51 0.10
CA VAL A 171 -7.63 -9.83 0.37
C VAL A 171 -6.85 -10.93 -0.33
N VAL A 172 -6.49 -10.74 -1.60
CA VAL A 172 -5.69 -11.72 -2.36
C VAL A 172 -4.32 -11.95 -1.71
N MET A 173 -3.63 -10.89 -1.26
CA MET A 173 -2.36 -11.02 -0.54
C MET A 173 -2.51 -11.83 0.75
N VAL A 174 -3.58 -11.60 1.51
CA VAL A 174 -3.86 -12.38 2.72
C VAL A 174 -4.15 -13.84 2.37
N ALA A 175 -4.96 -14.12 1.34
CA ALA A 175 -5.22 -15.49 0.90
C ALA A 175 -3.94 -16.21 0.46
N LEU A 176 -3.07 -15.55 -0.31
CA LEU A 176 -1.76 -16.08 -0.70
C LEU A 176 -0.84 -16.31 0.50
N SER A 177 -0.95 -15.49 1.56
CA SER A 177 -0.18 -15.73 2.78
C SER A 177 -0.56 -17.03 3.47
N GLU A 178 -1.84 -17.42 3.43
CA GLU A 178 -2.30 -18.68 4.01
C GLU A 178 -1.82 -19.88 3.21
N THR A 179 -1.85 -19.81 1.87
CA THR A 179 -1.35 -20.89 1.02
C THR A 179 0.16 -21.10 1.20
N LEU A 180 0.93 -20.01 1.30
CA LEU A 180 2.37 -20.07 1.58
C LEU A 180 2.67 -20.60 2.98
N THR A 181 1.81 -20.31 3.96
CA THR A 181 1.96 -20.85 5.33
C THR A 181 1.79 -22.37 5.33
N ARG A 182 0.77 -22.88 4.63
CA ARG A 182 0.56 -24.34 4.46
C ARG A 182 1.71 -24.99 3.71
N ALA A 183 2.23 -24.34 2.67
CA ALA A 183 3.40 -24.85 1.95
C ALA A 183 4.63 -24.96 2.86
N ALA A 184 4.84 -23.97 3.74
CA ALA A 184 5.91 -24.01 4.73
C ALA A 184 5.73 -25.13 5.75
N GLU A 185 4.49 -25.41 6.18
CA GLU A 185 4.20 -26.53 7.09
C GLU A 185 4.52 -27.89 6.45
N ILE A 186 4.18 -28.08 5.17
CA ILE A 186 4.51 -29.32 4.43
C ILE A 186 6.03 -29.49 4.25
N GLU A 187 6.77 -28.40 3.99
CA GLU A 187 8.24 -28.46 3.91
C GLU A 187 8.87 -28.79 5.28
N ASP A 188 8.37 -28.18 6.36
CA ASP A 188 8.79 -28.47 7.73
C ASP A 188 8.53 -29.95 8.10
N GLU A 189 7.37 -30.51 7.72
CA GLU A 189 7.03 -31.93 7.93
C GLU A 189 7.99 -32.85 7.18
N ASN A 190 8.23 -32.62 5.88
CA ASN A 190 9.14 -33.46 5.09
C ASN A 190 10.58 -33.47 5.62
N ASN A 191 11.05 -32.33 6.15
CA ASN A 191 12.39 -32.24 6.74
C ASN A 191 12.52 -32.96 8.09
N GLN A 192 11.42 -33.32 8.76
CA GLN A 192 11.45 -34.13 9.98
C GLN A 192 11.55 -35.64 9.70
N PHE A 193 11.25 -36.07 8.47
CA PHE A 193 11.27 -37.48 8.07
C PHE A 193 12.55 -37.92 7.33
N LEU A 194 13.44 -36.97 6.96
CA LEU A 194 14.75 -37.21 6.35
C LEU A 194 15.87 -37.19 7.39
#